data_AF-A0A8D2EHA1-F1
#
_entry.id   AF-A0A8D2EHA1-F1
#
_cell.length_a   1.000
_cell.length_b   1.000
_cell.length_c   1.000
_cell.angle_alpha   90.00
_cell.angle_beta   90.00
_cell.angle_gamma   90.00
#
_symmetry.space_group_name_H-M   'P 1'
#
loop_
_entity.id
_entity.type
_entity.pdbx_description
1 polymer ?
#
loop_
_entity_poly.entity_id
_entity_poly.type
_entity_poly.pdbx_seq_one_letter_code
_entity_poly.pdbx_strand_id
1 'polypeptide(L)'
;LFWHNAEDFEFSQVNGIILQKKTCDFWNKIWNFQAKPDDLLIASYPKAGTTWTQEIVDLIQNDGDIEKSRRASIQLRHPFLEWIRMTHLSGEYKTS
;
A
#
# COMPACT_ATOMS: atom_id res chain seq x y z
N LEU A 1 -21.64 -17.59 -14.55
CA LEU A 1 -22.13 -16.22 -14.25
C LEU A 1 -21.28 -15.52 -13.16
N PHE A 2 -19.96 -15.75 -13.11
CA PHE A 2 -19.06 -15.12 -12.11
C PHE A 2 -17.81 -14.46 -12.74
N TRP A 3 -17.94 -13.94 -13.97
CA TRP A 3 -16.82 -13.32 -14.70
C TRP A 3 -17.13 -11.88 -15.14
N HIS A 4 -17.83 -11.09 -14.32
CA HIS A 4 -18.11 -9.69 -14.64
C HIS A 4 -17.58 -8.67 -13.61
N ASN A 5 -16.79 -9.11 -12.62
CA ASN A 5 -16.23 -8.22 -11.60
C ASN A 5 -14.69 -8.32 -11.47
N ALA A 6 -13.99 -8.78 -12.51
CA ALA A 6 -12.59 -8.44 -12.63
C ALA A 6 -12.55 -7.04 -13.25
N GLU A 7 -12.28 -6.01 -12.45
CA GLU A 7 -11.65 -4.83 -13.04
C GLU A 7 -10.45 -5.35 -13.82
N ASP A 8 -10.39 -5.09 -15.13
CA ASP A 8 -9.26 -5.53 -15.94
C ASP A 8 -7.98 -5.00 -15.29
N PHE A 9 -7.10 -5.91 -14.84
CA PHE A 9 -5.80 -5.52 -14.33
C PHE A 9 -4.99 -5.01 -15.51
N GLU A 10 -5.03 -3.69 -15.73
CA GLU A 10 -4.19 -3.04 -16.72
C GLU A 10 -2.74 -2.98 -16.20
N PHE A 11 -1.80 -3.36 -17.06
CA PHE A 11 -0.37 -3.32 -16.78
C PHE A 11 0.33 -2.34 -17.74
N SER A 12 1.38 -1.71 -17.24
CA SER A 12 2.29 -0.89 -18.05
C SER A 12 3.72 -1.10 -17.53
N GLN A 13 4.67 -0.31 -18.03
CA GLN A 13 6.06 -0.43 -17.65
C GLN A 13 6.68 0.90 -17.24
N VAL A 14 7.57 0.85 -16.26
CA VAL A 14 8.49 1.92 -15.93
C VAL A 14 9.90 1.37 -15.98
N ASN A 15 10.78 1.97 -16.79
CA ASN A 15 12.18 1.54 -16.95
C ASN A 15 12.33 0.03 -17.23
N GLY A 16 11.39 -0.57 -17.97
CA GLY A 16 11.39 -2.00 -18.31
C GLY A 16 10.80 -2.94 -17.26
N ILE A 17 10.32 -2.42 -16.12
CA ILE A 17 9.66 -3.20 -15.07
C ILE A 17 8.15 -3.12 -15.26
N ILE A 18 7.49 -4.28 -15.39
CA ILE A 18 6.04 -4.38 -15.54
C ILE A 18 5.36 -4.17 -14.18
N LEU A 19 4.44 -3.20 -14.12
CA LEU A 19 3.68 -2.83 -12.93
C LEU A 19 2.21 -2.64 -13.28
N GLN A 20 1.34 -2.57 -12.26
CA GLN A 20 -0.05 -2.15 -12.47
C GLN A 20 -0.07 -0.73 -13.03
N LYS A 21 -0.95 -0.46 -13.98
CA LYS A 21 -1.02 0.84 -14.67
C LYS A 21 -1.18 2.00 -13.68
N LYS A 22 -2.03 1.86 -12.65
CA LYS A 22 -2.19 2.87 -11.60
C LYS A 22 -0.85 3.23 -10.93
N THR A 23 -0.01 2.24 -10.63
CA THR A 23 1.33 2.48 -10.06
C THR A 23 2.23 3.24 -11.04
N CYS A 24 2.17 2.90 -12.34
CA CYS A 24 2.91 3.64 -13.37
C CYS A 24 2.42 5.10 -13.49
N ASP A 25 1.10 5.33 -13.49
CA ASP A 25 0.50 6.66 -13.61
C ASP A 25 0.92 7.58 -12.46
N PHE A 26 1.12 7.02 -11.27
CA PHE A 26 1.57 7.75 -10.08
C PHE A 26 3.07 7.62 -9.79
N TRP A 27 3.86 7.06 -10.71
CA TRP A 27 5.27 6.77 -10.50
C TRP A 27 6.05 7.99 -10.00
N ASN A 28 5.84 9.17 -10.59
CA ASN A 28 6.53 10.39 -10.18
C ASN A 28 6.26 10.76 -8.71
N LYS A 29 5.08 10.47 -8.17
CA LYS A 29 4.78 10.73 -6.75
C LYS A 29 5.47 9.70 -5.84
N ILE A 30 5.44 8.44 -6.23
CA ILE A 30 6.10 7.34 -5.51
C ILE A 30 7.61 7.58 -5.47
N TRP A 31 8.22 7.90 -6.61
CA TRP A 31 9.66 8.13 -6.75
C TRP A 31 10.16 9.33 -5.93
N ASN A 32 9.35 10.39 -5.85
CA ASN A 32 9.69 11.60 -5.08
C ASN A 32 9.27 11.51 -3.60
N PHE A 33 8.79 10.35 -3.12
CA PHE A 33 8.45 10.16 -1.71
C PHE A 33 9.63 10.54 -0.80
N GLN A 34 9.37 11.39 0.19
CA GLN A 34 10.36 11.83 1.16
C GLN A 34 10.15 11.05 2.47
N ALA A 35 10.98 10.02 2.67
CA ALA A 35 10.99 9.28 3.92
C ALA A 35 11.44 10.17 5.08
N LYS A 36 10.83 10.00 6.24
CA LYS A 36 11.27 10.62 7.48
C LYS A 36 12.37 9.76 8.13
N PRO A 37 13.21 10.34 9.01
CA PRO A 37 14.28 9.60 9.68
C PRO A 37 13.81 8.42 10.54
N ASP A 38 12.55 8.43 10.98
CA ASP A 38 11.90 7.42 11.81
C ASP A 38 11.02 6.44 11.02
N ASP A 39 10.92 6.60 9.69
CA ASP A 39 10.14 5.69 8.86
C ASP A 39 10.84 4.34 8.70
N LEU A 40 10.06 3.26 8.72
CA LEU A 40 10.49 1.89 8.44
C LEU A 40 9.81 1.39 7.16
N LEU A 41 10.61 0.95 6.18
CA LEU A 41 10.12 0.40 4.92
C LEU A 41 10.28 -1.12 4.89
N ILE A 42 9.20 -1.84 4.59
CA ILE A 42 9.22 -3.28 4.31
C ILE A 42 9.11 -3.45 2.80
N ALA A 43 10.22 -3.84 2.16
CA ALA A 43 10.29 -4.06 0.73
C ALA A 43 10.52 -5.54 0.42
N SER A 44 9.73 -6.09 -0.50
CA SER A 44 9.83 -7.49 -0.91
C SER A 44 9.19 -7.68 -2.27
N TYR A 45 9.62 -8.71 -3.01
CA TYR A 45 8.88 -9.15 -4.19
C TYR A 45 7.51 -9.71 -3.78
N PRO A 46 6.44 -9.54 -4.60
CA PRO A 46 5.12 -10.05 -4.25
C PRO A 46 5.14 -11.52 -3.85
N LYS A 47 4.40 -11.84 -2.77
CA LYS A 47 4.28 -13.20 -2.20
C LYS A 47 5.54 -13.75 -1.52
N ALA A 48 6.61 -12.96 -1.36
CA ALA A 48 7.81 -13.36 -0.63
C ALA A 48 7.73 -13.22 0.91
N GLY A 49 6.52 -13.16 1.48
CA GLY A 49 6.33 -13.10 2.94
C GLY A 49 6.11 -11.69 3.54
N THR A 50 5.77 -10.68 2.73
CA THR A 50 5.51 -9.30 3.19
C THR A 50 4.61 -9.21 4.42
N THR A 51 3.48 -9.93 4.39
CA THR A 51 2.49 -9.98 5.47
C THR A 51 3.06 -10.52 6.77
N TRP A 52 3.89 -11.57 6.70
CA TRP A 52 4.52 -12.15 7.88
C TRP A 52 5.54 -11.18 8.49
N THR A 53 6.37 -10.56 7.65
CA THR A 53 7.34 -9.55 8.10
C THR A 53 6.63 -8.35 8.73
N GLN A 54 5.52 -7.87 8.16
CA GLN A 54 4.71 -6.78 8.71
C GLN A 54 4.23 -7.09 10.13
N GLU A 55 3.70 -8.29 10.40
CA GLU A 55 3.24 -8.65 11.75
C GLU A 55 4.37 -8.77 12.75
N ILE A 56 5.51 -9.36 12.35
CA ILE A 56 6.68 -9.49 13.22
C ILE A 56 7.22 -8.10 13.60
N VAL A 57 7.34 -7.20 12.63
CA VAL A 57 7.82 -5.83 12.85
C VAL A 57 6.86 -5.05 13.74
N ASP A 58 5.55 -5.15 13.54
CA ASP A 58 4.55 -4.45 14.35
C ASP A 58 4.58 -4.91 15.81
N LEU A 59 4.76 -6.21 16.05
CA LEU A 59 4.95 -6.74 17.41
C LEU A 59 6.22 -6.17 18.06
N ILE A 60 7.34 -6.14 17.33
CA ILE A 60 8.60 -5.58 17.85
C ILE A 60 8.44 -4.09 18.19
N GLN A 61 7.84 -3.29 17.31
CA GLN A 61 7.62 -1.86 17.55
C GLN A 61 6.65 -1.57 18.70
N ASN A 62 5.79 -2.53 19.05
CA ASN A 62 4.83 -2.42 20.14
C ASN A 62 5.25 -3.20 21.39
N ASP A 63 6.55 -3.48 21.58
CA ASP A 63 7.09 -4.19 22.75
C ASP A 63 6.45 -5.57 23.01
N GLY A 64 6.03 -6.26 21.95
CA GLY A 64 5.34 -7.55 22.02
C GLY A 64 3.86 -7.47 22.38
N ASP A 65 3.26 -6.27 22.44
CA ASP A 65 1.84 -6.08 22.70
C ASP A 65 0.97 -6.53 21.51
N ILE A 66 0.32 -7.68 21.70
CA ILE A 66 -0.54 -8.31 20.69
C ILE A 66 -1.80 -7.48 20.42
N GLU A 67 -2.36 -6.82 21.44
CA GLU A 67 -3.59 -6.06 21.30
C GLU A 67 -3.36 -4.79 20.48
N LYS A 68 -2.21 -4.14 20.68
CA LYS A 68 -1.77 -3.06 19.78
C LYS A 68 -1.59 -3.54 18.34
N SER A 69 -1.09 -4.76 18.14
CA SER A 69 -0.91 -5.33 16.80
C SER A 69 -2.23 -5.72 16.11
N ARG A 70 -3.32 -5.81 16.88
CA ARG A 70 -4.70 -6.07 16.39
C ARG A 70 -5.55 -4.81 16.22
N ARG A 71 -4.99 -3.62 16.48
CA ARG A 71 -5.71 -2.33 16.42
C ARG A 71 -6.44 -2.06 15.10
N ALA A 72 -5.95 -2.62 13.99
CA ALA A 72 -6.56 -2.52 12.67
C ALA A 72 -6.04 -3.61 11.72
N SER A 73 -6.64 -3.70 10.52
CA SER A 73 -6.11 -4.56 9.45
C SER A 73 -4.69 -4.12 9.02
N ILE A 74 -3.91 -5.06 8.49
CA ILE A 74 -2.51 -4.81 8.06
C ILE A 74 -2.40 -3.61 7.13
N GLN A 75 -3.33 -3.45 6.18
CA GLN A 75 -3.32 -2.35 5.20
C GLN A 75 -3.57 -0.98 5.83
N LEU A 76 -4.20 -0.93 7.02
CA LEU A 76 -4.40 0.30 7.77
C LEU A 76 -3.21 0.60 8.68
N ARG A 77 -2.57 -0.44 9.23
CA ARG A 77 -1.37 -0.30 10.07
C ARG A 77 -0.11 0.03 9.26
N HIS A 78 0.03 -0.59 8.09
CA HIS A 78 1.19 -0.49 7.20
C HIS A 78 0.71 -0.05 5.81
N PRO A 79 0.67 1.26 5.52
CA PRO A 79 0.29 1.73 4.20
C PRO A 79 1.28 1.22 3.14
N PHE A 80 0.76 0.70 2.04
CA PHE A 80 1.57 0.31 0.88
C PHE A 80 1.93 1.56 0.08
N LEU A 81 3.21 1.78 -0.15
CA LEU A 81 3.71 2.98 -0.84
C LEU A 81 3.16 3.07 -2.27
N GLU A 82 3.04 1.93 -2.94
CA GLU A 82 2.53 1.81 -4.30
C GLU A 82 0.99 1.86 -4.39
N TRP A 83 0.29 1.76 -3.26
CA TRP A 83 -1.17 1.76 -3.22
C TRP A 83 -1.69 3.12 -2.77
N ILE A 84 -1.97 3.99 -3.74
CA ILE A 84 -2.67 5.24 -3.46
C ILE A 84 -4.11 4.92 -3.11
N ARG A 85 -4.44 5.03 -1.82
CA ARG A 85 -5.83 5.01 -1.36
C ARG A 85 -6.52 6.25 -1.93
N MET A 86 -7.60 6.04 -2.70
CA MET A 86 -8.51 7.10 -3.13
C MET A 86 -9.37 7.61 -1.96
N THR A 87 -8.76 7.99 -0.83
CA THR A 87 -9.48 8.51 0.34
C THR A 87 -9.57 10.04 0.37
N HIS A 88 -9.14 10.75 -0.68
CA HIS A 88 -9.24 12.21 -0.78
C HIS A 88 -9.98 12.76 -2.01
N LEU A 89 -10.71 11.93 -2.78
CA LEU A 89 -11.51 12.41 -3.93
C LEU A 89 -13.03 12.47 -3.66
N SER A 90 -13.50 12.10 -2.46
CA SER A 90 -14.91 12.23 -2.06
C SER A 90 -15.22 13.48 -1.22
N GLY A 91 -14.27 14.42 -1.13
CA GLY A 91 -14.33 15.59 -0.25
C GLY A 91 -14.94 16.87 -0.84
N GLU A 92 -15.42 16.87 -2.09
CA GLU A 92 -16.02 18.06 -2.72
C GLU A 92 -17.29 17.74 -3.51
N TYR A 93 -18.39 17.42 -2.82
CA TYR A 93 -19.75 17.63 -3.34
C TYR A 93 -20.70 17.96 -2.19
N LYS A 94 -20.57 19.18 -1.63
CA LYS A 94 -21.69 19.91 -1.03
C LYS A 94 -21.48 21.42 -1.25
N THR A 95 -21.82 21.87 -2.45
CA THR A 95 -22.26 23.24 -2.70
C THR A 95 -23.66 23.17 -3.28
N SER A 96 -24.67 23.37 -2.41
CA SER A 96 -25.99 23.99 -2.61
C SER A 96 -26.84 23.70 -1.39
#